data_AF-A0A6G6WSL9-F1
#
_entry.id   AF-A0A6G6WSL9-F1
#
_cell.length_a   1.000
_cell.length_b   1.000
_cell.length_c   1.000
_cell.angle_alpha   90.00
_cell.angle_beta   90.00
_cell.angle_gamma   90.00
#
_symmetry.space_group_name_H-M   'P 1'
#
loop_
_entity.id
_entity.type
_entity.pdbx_description
1 polymer ?
#
loop_
_entity_poly.entity_id
_entity_poly.type
_entity_poly.pdbx_seq_one_letter_code
_entity_poly.pdbx_strand_id
1 'polypeptide(L)'
;MRTHPCVVVGLALDAARSVREGDRLTLARRPQDEDIVACIHDGQRIGHIPPGRIWVARLLTEGAHHEVTVTGFDTDPAGALAHIEIAISIIGDGPERSVIRSVISEIGDELRILAMIGATDGRLEPAERGVMEQFASVRAAELGLETDPGEVAHAVRWARRHVPNVLDVAGIVKRLTKERPQALPLIWEACMLVAEIDGRIAPEERQSMTTLHALLEQGMSDAKRNTAGG
;
A
#
# COMPACT_ATOMS: atom_id res chain seq x y z
N MET A 1 -12.92 0.97 -13.47
CA MET A 1 -11.61 0.26 -13.39
C MET A 1 -11.02 0.53 -12.02
N ARG A 2 -10.76 -0.53 -11.24
CA ARG A 2 -10.03 -0.45 -9.96
C ARG A 2 -8.68 -1.11 -10.13
N THR A 3 -7.64 -0.51 -9.57
CA THR A 3 -6.27 -0.99 -9.67
C THR A 3 -5.78 -1.36 -8.28
N HIS A 4 -5.25 -2.57 -8.15
CA HIS A 4 -4.80 -3.14 -6.90
C HIS A 4 -3.27 -3.35 -6.96
N PRO A 5 -2.49 -2.64 -6.14
CA PRO A 5 -1.05 -2.85 -6.05
C PRO A 5 -0.71 -4.24 -5.51
N CYS A 6 0.29 -4.88 -6.10
CA CYS A 6 0.81 -6.19 -5.71
C CYS A 6 2.31 -6.28 -6.05
N VAL A 7 2.93 -7.42 -5.73
CA VAL A 7 4.35 -7.69 -6.02
C VAL A 7 4.54 -9.06 -6.64
N VAL A 8 5.62 -9.17 -7.40
CA VAL A 8 6.22 -10.42 -7.84
C VAL A 8 7.42 -10.72 -6.94
N VAL A 9 7.42 -11.92 -6.37
CA VAL A 9 8.49 -12.49 -5.53
C VAL A 9 9.12 -13.72 -6.20
N GLY A 10 10.22 -14.20 -5.63
CA GLY A 10 10.95 -15.37 -6.13
C GLY A 10 11.35 -15.19 -7.59
N LEU A 11 12.03 -14.07 -7.83
CA LEU A 11 12.35 -13.60 -9.17
C LEU A 11 13.29 -14.57 -9.88
N ALA A 12 13.06 -14.77 -11.18
CA ALA A 12 14.03 -15.46 -12.03
C ALA A 12 15.31 -14.62 -12.14
N LEU A 13 16.46 -15.29 -12.33
CA LEU A 13 17.79 -14.65 -12.39
C LEU A 13 17.86 -13.45 -13.36
N ASP A 14 17.16 -13.54 -14.49
CA ASP A 14 17.18 -12.51 -15.54
C ASP A 14 15.96 -11.57 -15.50
N ALA A 15 15.07 -11.68 -14.51
CA ALA A 15 13.84 -10.90 -14.45
C ALA A 15 14.09 -9.38 -14.46
N ALA A 16 15.14 -8.91 -13.77
CA ALA A 16 15.54 -7.50 -13.75
C ALA A 16 15.94 -6.97 -15.13
N ARG A 17 16.46 -7.84 -16.00
CA ARG A 17 16.96 -7.46 -17.33
C ARG A 17 15.84 -7.46 -18.37
N SER A 18 14.87 -8.35 -18.19
CA SER A 18 13.81 -8.63 -19.17
C SER A 18 12.54 -7.81 -18.98
N VAL A 19 12.43 -7.01 -17.91
CA VAL A 19 11.21 -6.26 -17.57
C VAL A 19 11.51 -4.78 -17.32
N ARG A 20 10.59 -3.90 -17.68
CA ARG A 20 10.61 -2.44 -17.49
C ARG A 20 9.28 -1.96 -16.90
N GLU A 21 9.30 -0.76 -16.29
CA GLU A 21 8.06 -0.09 -15.90
C GLU A 21 7.18 0.17 -17.11
N GLY A 22 5.88 -0.08 -16.98
CA GLY A 22 4.91 -0.01 -18.06
C GLY A 22 4.69 -1.33 -18.81
N ASP A 23 5.57 -2.32 -18.63
CA ASP A 23 5.42 -3.63 -19.27
C ASP A 23 4.16 -4.36 -18.78
N ARG A 24 3.55 -5.14 -19.67
CA ARG A 24 2.34 -5.93 -19.37
C ARG A 24 2.71 -7.34 -18.98
N LEU A 25 2.10 -7.85 -17.91
CA LEU A 25 2.31 -9.21 -17.45
C LEU A 25 1.06 -10.07 -17.64
N THR A 26 1.28 -11.37 -17.77
CA THR A 26 0.22 -12.39 -17.70
C THR A 26 0.34 -13.14 -16.38
N LEU A 27 -0.80 -13.37 -15.73
CA LEU A 27 -0.90 -14.21 -14.54
C LEU A 27 -1.41 -15.60 -14.93
N ALA A 28 -0.80 -16.64 -14.38
CA ALA A 28 -1.23 -18.02 -14.61
C ALA A 28 -1.10 -18.87 -13.35
N ARG A 29 -2.14 -19.64 -13.00
CA ARG A 29 -2.03 -20.65 -11.93
C ARG A 29 -1.10 -21.78 -12.34
N ARG A 30 -0.29 -22.28 -11.40
CA ARG A 30 0.50 -23.49 -11.65
C ARG A 30 -0.37 -24.73 -11.42
N PRO A 31 -0.32 -25.74 -12.31
CA PRO A 31 -1.12 -26.97 -12.15
C PRO A 31 -0.75 -27.80 -10.91
N GLN A 32 0.46 -27.62 -10.38
CA GLN A 32 1.02 -28.43 -9.29
C GLN A 32 0.87 -27.75 -7.93
N ASP A 33 0.48 -26.48 -7.90
CA ASP A 33 0.35 -25.68 -6.69
C ASP A 33 -0.72 -24.60 -6.95
N GLU A 34 -1.97 -24.92 -6.59
CA GLU A 34 -3.14 -24.13 -6.95
C GLU A 34 -3.11 -22.71 -6.37
N ASP A 35 -2.35 -22.51 -5.30
CA ASP A 35 -2.21 -21.23 -4.60
C ASP A 35 -1.06 -20.38 -5.15
N ILE A 36 -0.19 -20.94 -5.99
CA ILE A 36 0.90 -20.20 -6.62
C ILE A 36 0.46 -19.67 -7.99
N VAL A 37 0.36 -18.34 -8.07
CA VAL A 37 0.14 -17.61 -9.31
C VAL A 37 1.49 -17.17 -9.90
N ALA A 38 1.87 -17.75 -11.03
CA ALA A 38 3.05 -17.36 -11.78
C ALA A 38 2.83 -16.02 -12.51
N CYS A 39 3.88 -15.20 -12.54
CA CYS A 39 3.92 -13.97 -13.33
C CYS A 39 4.79 -14.19 -14.57
N ILE A 40 4.24 -13.89 -15.74
CA ILE A 40 4.84 -14.16 -17.05
C ILE A 40 4.99 -12.86 -17.83
N HIS A 41 6.19 -12.64 -18.37
CA HIS A 41 6.52 -11.55 -19.30
C HIS A 41 7.08 -12.16 -20.59
N ASP A 42 6.57 -11.77 -21.76
CA ASP A 42 6.99 -12.30 -23.07
C ASP A 42 7.08 -13.85 -23.14
N GLY A 43 6.10 -14.52 -22.52
CA GLY A 43 6.05 -16.00 -22.45
C GLY A 43 7.02 -16.65 -21.47
N GLN A 44 7.86 -15.86 -20.77
CA GLN A 44 8.80 -16.35 -19.76
C GLN A 44 8.32 -16.05 -18.35
N ARG A 45 8.49 -17.00 -17.44
CA ARG A 45 8.21 -16.78 -16.01
C ARG A 45 9.27 -15.85 -15.42
N ILE A 46 8.83 -14.73 -14.86
CA ILE A 46 9.70 -13.78 -14.16
C ILE A 46 9.64 -13.93 -12.64
N GLY A 47 8.62 -14.60 -12.11
CA GLY A 47 8.47 -14.88 -10.69
C GLY A 47 7.08 -15.42 -10.35
N HIS A 48 6.57 -15.09 -9.17
CA HIS A 48 5.21 -15.45 -8.75
C HIS A 48 4.64 -14.45 -7.74
N ILE A 49 3.33 -14.47 -7.57
CA ILE A 49 2.63 -13.72 -6.53
C ILE A 49 2.85 -14.42 -5.18
N PRO A 50 3.07 -13.66 -4.07
CA PRO A 50 3.19 -14.25 -2.75
C PRO A 50 1.94 -15.06 -2.35
N PRO A 51 2.08 -16.22 -1.68
CA PRO A 51 0.94 -17.07 -1.31
C PRO A 51 -0.14 -16.38 -0.46
N GLY A 52 0.23 -15.41 0.39
CA GLY A 52 -0.73 -14.64 1.19
C GLY A 52 -1.65 -13.74 0.37
N ARG A 53 -1.40 -13.55 -0.94
CA ARG A 53 -2.28 -12.80 -1.86
C ARG A 53 -3.37 -13.68 -2.46
N ILE A 54 -4.09 -14.39 -1.60
CA ILE A 54 -5.12 -15.37 -1.97
C ILE A 54 -6.16 -14.79 -2.96
N TRP A 55 -6.46 -13.50 -2.82
CA TRP A 55 -7.37 -12.79 -3.72
C TRP A 55 -6.94 -12.83 -5.20
N VAL A 56 -5.64 -12.88 -5.50
CA VAL A 56 -5.14 -12.98 -6.88
C VAL A 56 -5.41 -14.37 -7.46
N ALA A 57 -5.19 -15.41 -6.67
CA ALA A 57 -5.53 -16.77 -7.07
C ALA A 57 -7.04 -16.88 -7.30
N ARG A 58 -7.86 -16.32 -6.41
CA ARG A 58 -9.33 -16.28 -6.54
C ARG A 58 -9.77 -15.54 -7.81
N LEU A 59 -9.17 -14.37 -8.10
CA LEU A 59 -9.43 -13.58 -9.31
C LEU A 59 -9.29 -14.42 -10.58
N LEU A 60 -8.26 -15.28 -10.65
CA LEU A 60 -8.05 -16.18 -11.79
C LEU A 60 -9.08 -17.30 -11.87
N THR A 61 -9.48 -17.89 -10.74
CA THR A 61 -10.53 -18.94 -10.71
C THR A 61 -11.87 -18.42 -11.16
N GLU A 62 -12.21 -17.20 -10.75
CA GLU A 62 -13.45 -16.53 -11.13
C GLU A 62 -13.48 -16.10 -12.61
N GLY A 63 -12.34 -16.23 -13.33
CA GLY A 63 -12.25 -15.86 -14.74
C GLY A 63 -12.38 -14.36 -14.98
N ALA A 64 -12.07 -13.53 -13.97
CA ALA A 64 -12.21 -12.10 -14.08
C ALA A 64 -11.25 -11.51 -15.12
N HIS A 65 -11.77 -10.63 -15.99
CA HIS A 65 -10.93 -9.89 -16.92
C HIS A 65 -10.06 -8.89 -16.16
N HIS A 66 -8.76 -8.98 -16.37
CA HIS A 66 -7.79 -8.15 -15.68
C HIS A 66 -6.61 -7.82 -16.58
N GLU A 67 -5.90 -6.76 -16.22
CA GLU A 67 -4.70 -6.31 -16.87
C GLU A 67 -3.62 -6.06 -15.81
N VAL A 68 -2.43 -6.62 -16.01
CA VAL A 68 -1.32 -6.47 -15.07
C VAL A 68 -0.23 -5.64 -15.70
N THR A 69 0.22 -4.62 -14.97
CA THR A 69 1.26 -3.68 -15.43
C THR A 69 2.37 -3.59 -14.41
N VAL A 70 3.61 -3.54 -14.87
CA VAL A 70 4.76 -3.27 -14.01
C VAL A 70 4.76 -1.79 -13.64
N THR A 71 4.79 -1.52 -12.35
CA THR A 71 4.72 -0.16 -11.79
C THR A 71 6.00 0.27 -11.08
N GLY A 72 6.95 -0.64 -10.90
CA GLY A 72 8.18 -0.32 -10.21
C GLY A 72 9.04 -1.52 -9.90
N PHE A 73 10.19 -1.22 -9.35
CA PHE A 73 11.18 -2.18 -8.89
C PHE A 73 11.58 -1.84 -7.46
N ASP A 74 11.65 -2.84 -6.62
CA ASP A 74 12.01 -2.70 -5.21
C ASP A 74 13.30 -3.45 -4.94
N THR A 75 14.26 -2.78 -4.31
CA THR A 75 15.57 -3.35 -3.97
C THR A 75 15.67 -3.61 -2.47
N ASP A 76 16.38 -4.67 -2.10
CA ASP A 76 16.76 -4.91 -0.72
C ASP A 76 17.76 -3.84 -0.21
N PRO A 77 18.10 -3.85 1.11
CA PRO A 77 19.08 -2.90 1.65
C PRO A 77 20.49 -3.00 1.03
N ALA A 78 20.82 -4.12 0.37
CA ALA A 78 22.08 -4.30 -0.34
C ALA A 78 22.02 -3.74 -1.79
N GLY A 79 20.86 -3.24 -2.22
CA GLY A 79 20.63 -2.70 -3.56
C GLY A 79 20.32 -3.78 -4.62
N ALA A 80 20.14 -5.04 -4.22
CA ALA A 80 19.74 -6.10 -5.14
C ALA A 80 18.23 -6.06 -5.36
N LEU A 81 17.76 -6.38 -6.57
CA LEU A 81 16.34 -6.45 -6.87
C LEU A 81 15.67 -7.52 -6.00
N ALA A 82 14.75 -7.10 -5.13
CA ALA A 82 14.01 -7.98 -4.25
C ALA A 82 12.63 -8.31 -4.85
N HIS A 83 11.93 -7.30 -5.37
CA HIS A 83 10.57 -7.44 -5.88
C HIS A 83 10.34 -6.62 -7.16
N ILE A 84 9.43 -7.10 -7.99
CA ILE A 84 8.85 -6.29 -9.08
C ILE A 84 7.45 -5.90 -8.63
N GLU A 85 7.14 -4.62 -8.65
CA GLU A 85 5.84 -4.12 -8.24
C GLU A 85 4.92 -4.00 -9.43
N ILE A 86 3.68 -4.39 -9.21
CA ILE A 86 2.70 -4.51 -10.27
C ILE A 86 1.37 -3.88 -9.84
N ALA A 87 0.63 -3.39 -10.82
CA ALA A 87 -0.76 -2.98 -10.71
C ALA A 87 -1.64 -4.01 -11.41
N ILE A 88 -2.57 -4.62 -10.68
CA ILE A 88 -3.59 -5.51 -11.23
C ILE A 88 -4.88 -4.70 -11.37
N SER A 89 -5.26 -4.37 -12.61
CA SER A 89 -6.46 -3.62 -12.94
C SER A 89 -7.56 -4.57 -13.37
N ILE A 90 -8.73 -4.48 -12.74
CA ILE A 90 -9.89 -5.33 -13.07
C ILE A 90 -10.82 -4.59 -14.02
N ILE A 91 -11.17 -5.27 -15.11
CA ILE A 91 -11.93 -4.74 -16.26
C ILE A 91 -13.31 -5.42 -16.28
N GLY A 92 -14.38 -4.64 -16.21
CA GLY A 92 -15.77 -5.12 -16.35
C GLY A 92 -16.59 -5.18 -15.05
N ASP A 93 -17.91 -5.35 -15.22
CA ASP A 93 -18.96 -5.42 -14.17
C ASP A 93 -19.40 -6.87 -13.88
N GLY A 94 -18.45 -7.78 -13.64
CA GLY A 94 -18.76 -9.17 -13.30
C GLY A 94 -19.70 -9.30 -12.08
N PRO A 95 -20.55 -10.34 -12.02
CA PRO A 95 -21.55 -10.50 -10.98
C PRO A 95 -20.87 -10.69 -9.62
N GLU A 96 -21.33 -9.91 -8.64
CA GLU A 96 -20.75 -9.70 -7.32
C GLU A 96 -19.34 -9.10 -7.30
N ARG A 97 -19.29 -7.84 -6.83
CA ARG A 97 -18.08 -7.12 -6.43
C ARG A 97 -17.36 -7.94 -5.36
N SER A 98 -16.51 -8.86 -5.77
CA SER A 98 -15.41 -9.39 -4.95
C SER A 98 -14.63 -8.16 -4.48
N VAL A 99 -14.90 -7.69 -3.26
CA VAL A 99 -14.15 -6.59 -2.67
C VAL A 99 -12.78 -7.19 -2.41
N ILE A 100 -11.85 -6.95 -3.33
CA ILE A 100 -10.44 -7.22 -3.07
C ILE A 100 -10.04 -6.25 -1.98
N ARG A 101 -9.85 -6.81 -0.79
CA ARG A 101 -9.38 -6.09 0.38
C ARG A 101 -7.92 -6.47 0.59
N SER A 102 -7.05 -5.49 0.45
CA SER A 102 -5.64 -5.56 0.80
C SER A 102 -5.30 -4.38 1.71
N VAL A 103 -4.17 -4.48 2.43
CA VAL A 103 -3.69 -3.39 3.29
C VAL A 103 -3.61 -2.08 2.51
N ILE A 104 -3.07 -2.09 1.29
CA ILE A 104 -2.94 -0.88 0.47
C ILE A 104 -4.31 -0.31 0.07
N SER A 105 -5.27 -1.15 -0.33
CA SER A 105 -6.60 -0.67 -0.72
C SER A 105 -7.41 -0.12 0.45
N GLU A 106 -7.15 -0.62 1.67
CA GLU A 106 -7.95 -0.32 2.84
C GLU A 106 -7.35 0.81 3.67
N ILE A 107 -6.03 0.84 3.84
CA ILE A 107 -5.34 1.82 4.70
C ILE A 107 -4.17 2.52 4.00
N GLY A 108 -4.04 2.40 2.68
CA GLY A 108 -2.94 3.02 1.93
C GLY A 108 -2.88 4.54 2.11
N ASP A 109 -4.02 5.21 2.21
CA ASP A 109 -4.11 6.64 2.49
C ASP A 109 -3.56 7.00 3.89
N GLU A 110 -3.86 6.17 4.91
CA GLU A 110 -3.33 6.32 6.27
C GLU A 110 -1.79 6.17 6.24
N LEU A 111 -1.29 5.10 5.61
CA LEU A 111 0.14 4.82 5.51
C LEU A 111 0.92 5.89 4.73
N ARG A 112 0.31 6.48 3.69
CA ARG A 112 0.92 7.58 2.92
C ARG A 112 1.12 8.83 3.77
N ILE A 113 0.18 9.14 4.67
CA ILE A 113 0.35 10.25 5.62
C ILE A 113 1.50 9.96 6.57
N LEU A 114 1.57 8.75 7.14
CA LEU A 114 2.69 8.36 8.02
C LEU A 114 4.03 8.44 7.28
N ALA A 115 4.08 7.98 6.03
CA ALA A 115 5.28 8.02 5.20
C ALA A 115 5.74 9.47 4.91
N MET A 116 4.83 10.43 4.79
CA MET A 116 5.21 11.84 4.63
C MET A 116 5.98 12.37 5.85
N ILE A 117 5.71 11.85 7.03
CA ILE A 117 6.40 12.25 8.26
C ILE A 117 7.75 11.53 8.37
N GLY A 118 7.79 10.21 8.27
CA GLY A 118 9.03 9.44 8.46
C GLY A 118 9.95 9.40 7.24
N ALA A 119 9.51 9.84 6.06
CA ALA A 119 10.32 9.79 4.82
C ALA A 119 10.51 11.15 4.17
N THR A 120 10.72 12.20 4.97
CA THR A 120 11.01 13.55 4.45
C THR A 120 12.26 13.58 3.58
N ASP A 121 13.25 12.71 3.85
CA ASP A 121 14.47 12.54 3.05
C ASP A 121 14.36 11.44 1.97
N GLY A 122 13.19 10.84 1.82
CA GLY A 122 12.92 9.74 0.89
C GLY A 122 13.31 8.34 1.41
N ARG A 123 13.76 8.23 2.66
CA ARG A 123 14.10 6.95 3.31
C ARG A 123 13.21 6.72 4.53
N LEU A 124 13.18 5.48 5.00
CA LEU A 124 12.56 5.15 6.29
C LEU A 124 13.60 4.38 7.08
N GLU A 125 14.02 4.95 8.20
CA GLU A 125 14.92 4.29 9.13
C GLU A 125 14.25 3.03 9.69
N PRO A 126 15.02 2.01 10.12
CA PRO A 126 14.46 0.75 10.61
C PRO A 126 13.42 0.94 11.74
N ALA A 127 13.61 1.95 12.60
CA ALA A 127 12.71 2.23 13.71
C ALA A 127 11.35 2.78 13.22
N GLU A 128 11.36 3.79 12.35
CA GLU A 128 10.15 4.38 11.75
C GLU A 128 9.38 3.34 10.94
N ARG A 129 10.11 2.53 10.17
CA ARG A 129 9.54 1.41 9.43
C ARG A 129 8.84 0.44 10.36
N GLY A 130 9.46 0.08 11.49
CA GLY A 130 8.86 -0.79 12.50
C GLY A 130 7.56 -0.22 13.06
N VAL A 131 7.52 1.08 13.34
CA VAL A 131 6.28 1.77 13.79
C VAL A 131 5.20 1.70 12.72
N MET A 132 5.55 1.99 11.46
CA MET A 132 4.59 1.93 10.34
C MET A 132 4.08 0.51 10.07
N GLU A 133 4.94 -0.50 10.14
CA GLU A 133 4.55 -1.91 9.98
C GLU A 133 3.63 -2.37 11.12
N GLN A 134 3.92 -1.95 12.35
CA GLN A 134 3.05 -2.25 13.48
C GLN A 134 1.70 -1.54 13.38
N PHE A 135 1.68 -0.26 13.00
CA PHE A 135 0.44 0.47 12.73
C PHE A 135 -0.38 -0.25 11.65
N ALA A 136 0.24 -0.60 10.52
CA ALA A 136 -0.42 -1.29 9.42
C ALA A 136 -1.02 -2.64 9.86
N SER A 137 -0.28 -3.43 10.64
CA SER A 137 -0.73 -4.73 11.14
C SER A 137 -1.94 -4.60 12.07
N VAL A 138 -1.90 -3.67 13.03
CA VAL A 138 -3.01 -3.42 13.96
C VAL A 138 -4.24 -2.92 13.20
N ARG A 139 -4.07 -1.92 12.32
CA ARG A 139 -5.18 -1.37 11.52
C ARG A 139 -5.78 -2.40 10.57
N ALA A 140 -4.97 -3.27 9.97
CA ALA A 140 -5.45 -4.37 9.15
C ALA A 140 -6.31 -5.35 9.96
N ALA A 141 -5.87 -5.72 11.16
CA ALA A 141 -6.63 -6.58 12.06
C ALA A 141 -7.97 -5.95 12.50
N GLU A 142 -7.99 -4.66 12.84
CA GLU A 142 -9.23 -3.93 13.18
C GLU A 142 -10.25 -3.90 12.03
N LEU A 143 -9.76 -3.94 10.79
CA LEU A 143 -10.60 -4.00 9.59
C LEU A 143 -10.94 -5.45 9.18
N GLY A 144 -10.52 -6.45 9.96
CA GLY A 144 -10.74 -7.86 9.67
C GLY A 144 -10.02 -8.34 8.40
N LEU A 145 -8.82 -7.81 8.14
CA LEU A 145 -7.95 -8.29 7.07
C LEU A 145 -7.04 -9.38 7.61
N GLU A 146 -6.99 -10.51 6.91
CA GLU A 146 -5.98 -11.54 7.12
C GLU A 146 -4.74 -11.16 6.29
N THR A 147 -3.64 -10.84 6.96
CA THR A 147 -2.42 -10.36 6.30
C THR A 147 -1.21 -11.14 6.77
N ASP A 148 -0.31 -11.45 5.85
CA ASP A 148 1.03 -11.95 6.20
C ASP A 148 2.03 -10.79 6.42
N PRO A 149 3.16 -11.01 7.11
CA PRO A 149 4.17 -9.97 7.33
C PRO A 149 4.73 -9.35 6.04
N GLY A 150 4.82 -10.13 4.96
CA GLY A 150 5.24 -9.65 3.64
C GLY A 150 4.22 -8.70 3.01
N GLU A 151 2.93 -8.89 3.28
CA GLU A 151 1.89 -7.96 2.86
C GLU A 151 2.02 -6.59 3.53
N VAL A 152 2.19 -6.60 4.85
CA VAL A 152 2.37 -5.38 5.64
C VAL A 152 3.63 -4.63 5.20
N ALA A 153 4.75 -5.34 5.09
CA ALA A 153 6.01 -4.75 4.66
C ALA A 153 5.90 -4.18 3.23
N HIS A 154 5.20 -4.85 2.32
CA HIS A 154 4.93 -4.31 0.97
C HIS A 154 4.10 -3.01 1.04
N ALA A 155 3.05 -2.96 1.86
CA ALA A 155 2.23 -1.76 1.98
C ALA A 155 3.00 -0.53 2.50
N VAL A 156 3.88 -0.73 3.47
CA VAL A 156 4.76 0.32 4.00
C VAL A 156 5.75 0.80 2.94
N ARG A 157 6.38 -0.13 2.19
CA ARG A 157 7.28 0.23 1.08
C ARG A 157 6.55 0.97 -0.04
N TRP A 158 5.34 0.54 -0.38
CA TRP A 158 4.49 1.22 -1.35
C TRP A 158 4.19 2.65 -0.89
N ALA A 159 3.78 2.85 0.37
CA ALA A 159 3.48 4.18 0.91
C ALA A 159 4.68 5.12 0.84
N ARG A 160 5.88 4.65 1.20
CA ARG A 160 7.15 5.41 1.09
C ARG A 160 7.42 5.90 -0.34
N ARG A 161 7.16 5.08 -1.36
CA ARG A 161 7.39 5.49 -2.76
C ARG A 161 6.29 6.40 -3.32
N HIS A 162 5.14 6.44 -2.65
CA HIS A 162 3.99 7.26 -3.02
C HIS A 162 3.73 8.36 -1.99
N VAL A 163 4.79 8.90 -1.37
CA VAL A 163 4.67 9.97 -0.37
C VAL A 163 3.85 11.14 -0.96
N PRO A 164 2.77 11.54 -0.29
CA PRO A 164 1.89 12.61 -0.76
C PRO A 164 2.57 13.98 -0.58
N ASN A 165 2.28 14.92 -1.47
CA ASN A 165 2.53 16.33 -1.18
C ASN A 165 1.40 16.90 -0.30
N VAL A 166 1.54 18.15 0.15
CA VAL A 166 0.55 18.80 1.03
C VAL A 166 -0.87 18.85 0.43
N LEU A 167 -1.01 19.03 -0.89
CA LEU A 167 -2.31 19.05 -1.56
C LEU A 167 -2.94 17.65 -1.58
N ASP A 168 -2.13 16.61 -1.80
CA ASP A 168 -2.57 15.23 -1.73
C ASP A 168 -3.07 14.89 -0.32
N VAL A 169 -2.35 15.32 0.73
CA VAL A 169 -2.76 15.12 2.13
C VAL A 169 -4.10 15.79 2.42
N ALA A 170 -4.30 17.03 2.00
CA ALA A 170 -5.58 17.71 2.17
C ALA A 170 -6.73 16.92 1.48
N GLY A 171 -6.46 16.37 0.30
CA GLY A 171 -7.39 15.48 -0.40
C GLY A 171 -7.68 14.17 0.35
N ILE A 172 -6.65 13.53 0.90
CA ILE A 172 -6.77 12.31 1.72
C ILE A 172 -7.59 12.59 2.98
N VAL A 173 -7.24 13.62 3.75
CA VAL A 173 -7.95 14.00 4.99
C VAL A 173 -9.42 14.29 4.70
N LYS A 174 -9.72 14.98 3.60
CA LYS A 174 -11.11 15.25 3.19
C LYS A 174 -11.89 13.96 2.88
N ARG A 175 -11.27 12.96 2.25
CA ARG A 175 -11.90 11.64 2.02
C ARG A 175 -12.12 10.90 3.33
N LEU A 176 -11.08 10.79 4.16
CA LEU A 176 -11.16 10.11 5.46
C LEU A 176 -12.20 10.74 6.38
N THR A 177 -12.32 12.07 6.39
CA THR A 177 -13.37 12.79 7.15
C THR A 177 -14.78 12.32 6.80
N LYS A 178 -15.02 11.95 5.54
CA LYS A 178 -16.33 11.48 5.07
C LYS A 178 -16.53 9.98 5.27
N GLU A 179 -15.50 9.20 4.98
CA GLU A 179 -15.60 7.75 4.89
C GLU A 179 -15.26 7.05 6.22
N ARG A 180 -14.29 7.57 6.96
CA ARG A 180 -13.71 6.99 8.18
C ARG A 180 -13.18 8.06 9.14
N PRO A 181 -14.05 8.95 9.67
CA PRO A 181 -13.61 10.04 10.54
C PRO A 181 -12.87 9.57 11.80
N GLN A 182 -13.16 8.36 12.28
CA GLN A 182 -12.48 7.73 13.40
C GLN A 182 -10.99 7.41 13.13
N ALA A 183 -10.55 7.37 11.87
CA ALA A 183 -9.15 7.14 11.53
C ALA A 183 -8.28 8.38 11.78
N LEU A 184 -8.85 9.59 11.73
CA LEU A 184 -8.10 10.85 11.86
C LEU A 184 -7.29 10.96 13.17
N PRO A 185 -7.86 10.71 14.37
CA PRO A 185 -7.09 10.75 15.61
C PRO A 185 -6.00 9.67 15.66
N LEU A 186 -6.27 8.47 15.13
CA LEU A 186 -5.28 7.37 15.09
C LEU A 186 -4.08 7.71 14.21
N ILE A 187 -4.33 8.35 13.07
CA ILE A 187 -3.28 8.82 12.16
C ILE A 187 -2.41 9.87 12.86
N TRP A 188 -3.03 10.80 13.60
CA TRP A 188 -2.28 11.81 14.35
C TRP A 188 -1.35 11.18 15.39
N GLU A 189 -1.89 10.27 16.22
CA GLU A 189 -1.11 9.55 17.23
C GLU A 189 0.06 8.77 16.61
N ALA A 190 -0.20 8.05 15.52
CA ALA A 190 0.84 7.31 14.83
C ALA A 190 1.91 8.22 14.22
N CYS A 191 1.54 9.39 13.69
CA CYS A 191 2.50 10.36 13.17
C CYS A 191 3.40 10.94 14.27
N MET A 192 2.85 11.20 15.46
CA MET A 192 3.67 11.61 16.61
C MET A 192 4.67 10.52 16.99
N LEU A 193 4.24 9.26 17.04
CA LEU A 193 5.14 8.14 17.34
C LEU A 193 6.25 7.98 16.30
N VAL A 194 5.94 8.14 15.01
CA VAL A 194 6.95 8.09 13.94
C VAL A 194 7.97 9.23 14.11
N ALA A 195 7.50 10.47 14.32
CA ALA A 195 8.38 11.63 14.46
C ALA A 195 9.25 11.61 15.75
N GLU A 196 8.81 10.93 16.81
CA GLU A 196 9.50 10.91 18.10
C GLU A 196 10.37 9.68 18.32
N ILE A 197 10.34 8.69 17.43
CA ILE A 197 10.95 7.37 17.66
C ILE A 197 12.47 7.44 17.88
N ASP A 198 13.14 8.42 17.27
CA ASP A 198 14.57 8.66 17.39
C ASP A 198 14.93 9.70 18.49
N GLY A 199 13.92 10.22 19.18
CA GLY A 199 14.02 11.24 20.21
C GLY A 199 14.30 12.65 19.70
N ARG A 200 14.27 12.91 18.39
CA ARG A 200 14.55 14.23 17.79
C ARG A 200 13.74 14.48 16.51
N ILE A 201 12.71 15.33 16.62
CA ILE A 201 11.97 15.80 15.45
C ILE A 201 12.81 16.80 14.64
N ALA A 202 13.14 16.47 13.40
CA ALA A 202 13.83 17.35 12.46
C ALA A 202 12.96 18.59 12.13
N PRO A 203 13.56 19.73 11.71
CA PRO A 203 12.79 20.93 11.37
C PRO A 203 11.75 20.70 10.26
N GLU A 204 12.09 19.87 9.28
CA GLU A 204 11.24 19.54 8.14
C GLU A 204 10.04 18.68 8.56
N GLU A 205 10.28 17.65 9.37
CA GLU A 205 9.24 16.82 10.00
C GLU A 205 8.31 17.68 10.86
N ARG A 206 8.87 18.62 11.63
CA ARG A 206 8.08 19.55 12.45
C ARG A 206 7.15 20.42 11.61
N GLN A 207 7.62 20.91 10.46
CA GLN A 207 6.80 21.67 9.53
C GLN A 207 5.68 20.80 8.93
N SER A 208 6.00 19.57 8.53
CA SER A 208 5.04 18.59 8.04
C SER A 208 3.98 18.24 9.10
N MET A 209 4.40 18.02 10.34
CA MET A 209 3.54 17.77 11.50
C MET A 209 2.61 18.95 11.80
N THR A 210 3.12 20.17 11.77
CA THR A 210 2.31 21.38 11.99
C THR A 210 1.22 21.52 10.92
N THR A 211 1.58 21.29 9.66
CA THR A 211 0.66 21.34 8.53
C THR A 211 -0.39 20.24 8.62
N LEU A 212 0.04 19.02 8.95
CA LEU A 212 -0.84 17.88 9.13
C LEU A 212 -1.84 18.09 10.28
N HIS A 213 -1.38 18.62 11.42
CA HIS A 213 -2.23 18.92 12.57
C HIS A 213 -3.40 19.84 12.19
N ALA A 214 -3.10 20.95 11.52
CA ALA A 214 -4.13 21.90 11.09
C ALA A 214 -5.16 21.26 10.15
N LEU A 215 -4.72 20.41 9.21
CA LEU A 215 -5.61 19.69 8.31
C LEU A 215 -6.49 18.67 9.04
N LEU A 216 -5.91 17.91 9.98
CA LEU A 216 -6.65 16.93 10.77
C LEU A 216 -7.64 17.59 11.73
N GLU A 217 -7.27 18.69 12.39
CA GLU A 217 -8.19 19.47 13.24
C GLU A 217 -9.40 19.99 12.47
N GLN A 218 -9.16 20.50 11.25
CA GLN A 218 -10.24 20.91 10.36
C GLN A 218 -11.14 19.72 10.00
N GLY A 219 -10.54 18.59 9.59
CA GLY A 219 -11.29 17.37 9.25
C GLY A 219 -12.12 16.84 10.42
N MET A 220 -11.55 16.77 11.62
CA MET A 220 -12.26 16.35 12.84
C MET A 220 -13.41 17.29 13.21
N SER A 221 -13.22 18.61 13.04
CA SER A 221 -14.26 19.61 13.29
C SER A 221 -15.42 19.49 12.29
N ASP A 222 -15.12 19.19 11.04
CA ASP A 222 -16.12 18.98 9.99
C ASP A 222 -16.89 17.66 10.19
N ALA A 223 -16.22 16.58 10.59
CA ALA A 223 -16.85 15.32 10.95
C ALA A 223 -17.89 15.49 12.07
N LYS A 224 -17.53 16.20 13.14
CA LYS A 224 -18.43 16.48 14.28
C LYS A 224 -19.65 17.29 13.87
N ARG A 225 -19.49 18.26 12.97
CA ARG A 225 -20.60 19.07 12.44
C ARG A 225 -21.57 18.22 11.61
N ASN A 226 -21.06 17.29 10.82
CA ASN A 226 -21.89 16.41 9.99
C ASN A 226 -22.67 15.39 10.83
N THR A 227 -22.14 14.91 11.95
CA THR A 227 -22.85 13.99 12.85
C THR A 227 -23.89 14.67 13.73
N ALA A 228 -23.79 15.98 13.96
CA ALA A 228 -24.73 16.74 14.78
C ALA A 228 -25.91 17.33 14.00
N GLY A 229 -25.85 17.32 12.66
CA GLY A 229 -26.84 17.93 11.77
C GLY A 229 -27.66 16.96 10.92
N GLY A 230 -27.53 15.65 11.14
CA GLY A 230 -28.34 14.59 10.51
C GLY A 230 -29.22 13.90 11.53
#